data_AF-A0A7S4IMR9-F1
#
_entry.id   AF-A0A7S4IMR9-F1
#
_cell.length_a   1.000
_cell.length_b   1.000
_cell.length_c   1.000
_cell.angle_alpha   90.00
_cell.angle_beta   90.00
_cell.angle_gamma   90.00
#
_symmetry.space_group_name_H-M   'P 1'
#
loop_
_entity.id
_entity.type
_entity.pdbx_description
1 polymer ?
#
loop_
_entity_poly.entity_id
_entity_poly.type
_entity_poly.pdbx_seq_one_letter_code
_entity_poly.pdbx_strand_id
1 'polypeptide(L)'
;ALKQEVSELQQEMEESTKLLDTWEAFRKEILPTAMQSVQSAVKVEQKLVADLVEQMRDDPSALAALSDVQSDKPKLSLVFNMAGLSEDVIAKLSGVTGEEFVNPPSFRASIPFFDLTFTDQKDLEYCHFMMGCGQFPFEDHGDQCVVCCCDTAEKLYDLLEEHSDDVDISVLNLNMLESHSITGPRALVLTRPDMKSLLKKNSIDKVNKVVRIVLYLLKLHRDSIKN
;
A
#
# COMPACT_ATOMS: atom_id res chain seq x y z
N ALA A 1 25.14 31.87 50.26
CA ALA A 1 24.95 30.41 50.22
C ALA A 1 23.53 30.07 50.63
N LEU A 2 23.23 29.77 51.91
CA LEU A 2 21.89 29.33 52.36
C LEU A 2 20.68 30.20 51.94
N LYS A 3 20.78 31.53 52.00
CA LYS A 3 19.67 32.42 51.58
C LYS A 3 19.39 32.37 50.07
N GLN A 4 20.43 32.11 49.28
CA GLN A 4 20.33 32.01 47.82
C GLN A 4 19.74 30.65 47.44
N GLU A 5 20.21 29.58 48.08
CA GLU A 5 19.71 28.21 47.91
C GLU A 5 18.24 28.07 48.30
N VAL A 6 17.80 28.71 49.39
CA VAL A 6 16.37 28.76 49.76
C VAL A 6 15.53 29.52 48.73
N SER A 7 16.08 30.59 48.14
CA SER A 7 15.38 31.36 47.10
C SER A 7 15.25 30.56 45.80
N GLU A 8 16.28 29.82 45.41
CA GLU A 8 16.29 28.94 44.24
C GLU A 8 15.26 27.81 44.41
N LEU A 9 15.24 27.14 45.56
CA LEU A 9 14.26 26.10 45.87
C LEU A 9 12.81 26.61 45.91
N GLN A 10 12.59 27.83 46.40
CA GLN A 10 11.26 28.45 46.39
C GLN A 10 10.76 28.71 44.97
N GLN A 11 11.67 29.17 44.09
CA GLN A 11 11.35 29.38 42.68
C GLN A 11 11.05 28.05 41.97
N GLU A 12 11.87 27.02 42.17
CA GLU A 12 11.65 25.68 41.60
C GLU A 12 10.32 25.06 42.08
N MET A 13 9.97 25.26 43.35
CA MET A 13 8.69 24.81 43.91
C MET A 13 7.51 25.55 43.27
N GLU A 14 7.62 26.85 43.06
CA GLU A 14 6.56 27.65 42.42
C GLU A 14 6.38 27.26 40.94
N GLU A 15 7.47 27.03 40.22
CA GLU A 15 7.46 26.54 38.83
C GLU A 15 6.84 25.14 38.73
N SER A 16 7.22 24.22 39.63
CA SER A 16 6.65 22.87 39.69
C SER A 16 5.16 22.88 40.01
N THR A 17 4.73 23.77 40.92
CA THR A 17 3.30 23.93 41.25
C THR A 17 2.51 24.43 40.05
N LYS A 18 3.01 25.43 39.32
CA LYS A 18 2.38 25.93 38.09
C LYS A 18 2.24 24.86 37.01
N LEU A 19 3.26 24.01 36.85
CA LEU A 19 3.21 22.88 35.90
C LEU A 19 2.16 21.84 36.32
N LEU A 20 2.07 21.51 37.61
CA LEU A 20 1.07 20.59 38.13
C LEU A 20 -0.35 21.13 37.93
N ASP A 21 -0.59 22.42 38.21
CA ASP A 21 -1.89 23.06 37.99
C ASP A 21 -2.29 23.04 36.51
N THR A 22 -1.33 23.31 35.62
CA THR A 22 -1.54 23.25 34.16
C THR A 22 -1.90 21.83 33.70
N TRP A 23 -1.19 20.82 34.23
CA TRP A 23 -1.48 19.43 33.93
C TRP A 23 -2.84 18.98 34.47
N GLU A 24 -3.20 19.40 35.70
CA GLU A 24 -4.51 19.10 36.27
C GLU A 24 -5.64 19.73 35.46
N ALA A 25 -5.48 20.99 35.02
CA ALA A 25 -6.43 21.66 34.15
C ALA A 25 -6.59 20.92 32.82
N PHE A 26 -5.49 20.57 32.15
CA PHE A 26 -5.51 19.75 30.93
C PHE A 26 -6.23 18.41 31.15
N ARG A 27 -5.87 17.69 32.20
CA ARG A 27 -6.42 16.36 32.53
C ARG A 27 -7.92 16.41 32.82
N LYS A 28 -8.41 17.47 33.46
CA LYS A 28 -9.83 17.62 33.83
C LYS A 28 -10.67 18.17 32.68
N GLU A 29 -10.16 19.12 31.92
CA GLU A 29 -10.96 19.89 30.96
C GLU A 29 -10.76 19.45 29.51
N ILE A 30 -9.52 19.16 29.11
CA ILE A 30 -9.16 18.93 27.71
C ILE A 30 -9.11 17.42 27.39
N LEU A 31 -8.44 16.65 28.23
CA LEU A 31 -8.22 15.22 28.00
C LEU A 31 -9.51 14.41 27.81
N PRO A 32 -10.59 14.60 28.61
CA PRO A 32 -11.82 13.83 28.41
C PRO A 32 -12.46 14.08 27.04
N THR A 33 -12.48 15.35 26.61
CA THR A 33 -13.01 15.75 25.30
C THR A 33 -12.16 15.17 24.17
N ALA A 34 -10.83 15.29 24.26
CA ALA A 34 -9.91 14.70 23.28
C ALA A 34 -10.08 13.18 23.19
N MET A 35 -10.18 12.49 24.33
CA MET A 35 -10.43 11.04 24.37
C MET A 35 -11.77 10.67 23.74
N GLN A 36 -12.82 11.46 23.98
CA GLN A 36 -14.13 11.25 23.35
C GLN A 36 -14.07 11.44 21.83
N SER A 37 -13.35 12.45 21.35
CA SER A 37 -13.13 12.68 19.91
C SER A 37 -12.38 11.51 19.28
N VAL A 38 -11.30 11.03 19.92
CA VAL A 38 -10.53 9.86 19.46
C VAL A 38 -11.42 8.62 19.44
N GLN A 39 -12.18 8.34 20.49
CA GLN A 39 -13.11 7.20 20.52
C GLN A 39 -14.18 7.28 19.43
N SER A 40 -14.65 8.49 19.11
CA SER A 40 -15.63 8.69 18.04
C SER A 40 -15.00 8.43 16.68
N ALA A 41 -13.78 8.91 16.44
CA ALA A 41 -13.03 8.64 15.21
C ALA A 41 -12.77 7.14 15.02
N VAL A 42 -12.31 6.45 16.07
CA VAL A 42 -12.07 5.00 16.05
C VAL A 42 -13.33 4.22 15.66
N LYS A 43 -14.51 4.60 16.18
CA LYS A 43 -15.78 3.96 15.81
C LYS A 43 -16.13 4.17 14.34
N VAL A 44 -15.87 5.36 13.80
CA VAL A 44 -16.11 5.67 12.38
C VAL A 44 -15.16 4.86 11.50
N GLU A 45 -13.87 4.81 11.83
CA GLU A 45 -12.87 4.01 11.11
C GLU A 45 -13.22 2.51 11.12
N GLN A 46 -13.56 1.95 12.29
CA GLN A 46 -13.97 0.56 12.41
C GLN A 46 -15.18 0.23 11.55
N LYS A 47 -16.17 1.14 11.50
CA LYS A 47 -17.34 0.99 10.64
C LYS A 47 -16.94 1.03 9.16
N LEU A 48 -16.13 2.01 8.75
CA LEU A 48 -15.67 2.15 7.36
C LEU A 48 -14.90 0.92 6.89
N VAL A 49 -14.03 0.37 7.74
CA VAL A 49 -13.28 -0.87 7.44
C VAL A 49 -14.24 -2.05 7.29
N ALA A 50 -15.20 -2.20 8.21
CA ALA A 50 -16.19 -3.28 8.13
C ALA A 50 -17.03 -3.20 6.84
N ASP A 51 -17.58 -2.02 6.55
CA ASP A 51 -18.38 -1.77 5.34
C ASP A 51 -17.55 -2.01 4.07
N LEU A 52 -16.27 -1.63 4.06
CA LEU A 52 -15.37 -1.87 2.93
C LEU A 52 -15.04 -3.35 2.76
N VAL A 53 -14.75 -4.08 3.84
CA VAL A 53 -14.47 -5.53 3.80
C VAL A 53 -15.69 -6.30 3.29
N GLU A 54 -16.89 -5.93 3.71
CA GLU A 54 -18.14 -6.52 3.20
C GLU A 54 -18.31 -6.24 1.70
N GLN A 55 -18.18 -4.97 1.29
CA GLN A 55 -18.31 -4.58 -0.13
C GLN A 55 -17.27 -5.27 -1.03
N MET A 56 -16.03 -5.41 -0.56
CA MET A 56 -14.96 -6.10 -1.28
C MET A 56 -15.19 -7.60 -1.41
N ARG A 57 -15.90 -8.21 -0.46
CA ARG A 57 -16.26 -9.63 -0.51
C ARG A 57 -17.44 -9.88 -1.47
N ASP A 58 -18.42 -8.99 -1.44
CA ASP A 58 -19.68 -9.19 -2.15
C ASP A 58 -19.61 -8.72 -3.60
N ASP A 59 -19.17 -7.48 -3.83
CA ASP A 59 -19.08 -6.87 -5.15
C ASP A 59 -18.09 -5.69 -5.19
N PRO A 60 -16.82 -5.93 -5.54
CA PRO A 60 -15.84 -4.86 -5.69
C PRO A 60 -16.20 -3.80 -6.74
N SER A 61 -17.05 -4.14 -7.72
CA SER A 61 -17.43 -3.20 -8.78
C SER A 61 -18.38 -2.11 -8.28
N ALA A 62 -19.07 -2.37 -7.18
CA ALA A 62 -19.99 -1.42 -6.55
C ALA A 62 -19.29 -0.29 -5.78
N LEU A 63 -17.96 -0.30 -5.63
CA LEU A 63 -17.22 0.79 -4.99
C LEU A 63 -17.45 2.12 -5.71
N ALA A 64 -17.71 3.17 -4.94
CA ALA A 64 -17.95 4.50 -5.48
C ALA A 64 -16.64 5.24 -5.77
N ALA A 65 -16.68 6.14 -6.75
CA ALA A 65 -15.60 7.09 -7.01
C ALA A 65 -15.44 8.08 -5.85
N LEU A 66 -14.23 8.60 -5.64
CA LEU A 66 -13.97 9.59 -4.60
C LEU A 66 -14.76 10.89 -4.83
N SER A 67 -14.97 11.28 -6.08
CA SER A 67 -15.75 12.47 -6.44
C SER A 67 -17.25 12.31 -6.22
N ASP A 68 -17.75 11.10 -5.97
CA ASP A 68 -19.16 10.86 -5.70
C ASP A 68 -19.47 11.10 -4.22
N VAL A 69 -19.73 12.36 -3.88
CA VAL A 69 -20.00 12.81 -2.50
C VAL A 69 -21.34 12.30 -1.97
N GLN A 70 -22.29 11.94 -2.85
CA GLN A 70 -23.65 11.56 -2.46
C GLN A 70 -23.83 10.05 -2.27
N SER A 71 -22.88 9.24 -2.75
CA SER A 71 -22.97 7.79 -2.60
C SER A 71 -22.67 7.35 -1.16
N ASP A 72 -23.58 6.56 -0.60
CA ASP A 72 -23.44 5.89 0.69
C ASP A 72 -22.50 4.67 0.63
N LYS A 73 -22.01 4.29 -0.55
CA LYS A 73 -21.10 3.16 -0.72
C LYS A 73 -19.67 3.53 -0.35
N PRO A 74 -18.85 2.55 0.12
CA PRO A 74 -17.43 2.76 0.34
C PRO A 74 -16.72 3.27 -0.92
N LYS A 75 -15.73 4.14 -0.71
CA LYS A 75 -14.97 4.76 -1.80
C LYS A 75 -13.80 3.87 -2.22
N LEU A 76 -13.57 3.75 -3.52
CA LEU A 76 -12.42 3.02 -4.07
C LEU A 76 -11.08 3.59 -3.58
N SER A 77 -11.02 4.90 -3.29
CA SER A 77 -9.84 5.55 -2.72
C SER A 77 -9.38 4.93 -1.39
N LEU A 78 -10.28 4.31 -0.62
CA LEU A 78 -9.90 3.61 0.61
C LEU A 78 -9.07 2.37 0.30
N VAL A 79 -9.41 1.65 -0.76
CA VAL A 79 -8.63 0.49 -1.24
C VAL A 79 -7.26 0.95 -1.73
N PHE A 80 -7.20 2.06 -2.47
CA PHE A 80 -5.94 2.64 -2.93
C PHE A 80 -5.04 3.07 -1.78
N ASN A 81 -5.61 3.69 -0.75
CA ASN A 81 -4.89 4.07 0.46
C ASN A 81 -4.34 2.83 1.19
N MET A 82 -5.14 1.77 1.33
CA MET A 82 -4.68 0.50 1.90
C MET A 82 -3.60 -0.20 1.06
N ALA A 83 -3.60 0.01 -0.26
CA ALA A 83 -2.54 -0.47 -1.14
C ALA A 83 -1.25 0.38 -1.09
N GLY A 84 -1.22 1.43 -0.27
CA GLY A 84 -0.05 2.30 -0.11
C GLY A 84 0.14 3.33 -1.21
N LEU A 85 -0.90 3.62 -2.02
CA LEU A 85 -0.84 4.66 -3.04
C LEU A 85 -0.83 6.05 -2.40
N SER A 86 -0.07 6.97 -2.98
CA SER A 86 0.04 8.33 -2.48
C SER A 86 -1.25 9.13 -2.69
N GLU A 87 -1.46 10.15 -1.86
CA GLU A 87 -2.62 11.06 -1.97
C GLU A 87 -2.71 11.71 -3.37
N ASP A 88 -1.57 12.07 -3.97
CA ASP A 88 -1.51 12.64 -5.31
C ASP A 88 -2.03 11.67 -6.38
N VAL A 89 -1.68 10.38 -6.28
CA VAL A 89 -2.17 9.34 -7.20
C VAL A 89 -3.67 9.12 -6.99
N ILE A 90 -4.11 9.04 -5.72
CA ILE A 90 -5.52 8.87 -5.38
C ILE A 90 -6.36 10.04 -5.90
N ALA A 91 -5.86 11.27 -5.80
CA ALA A 91 -6.53 12.46 -6.31
C ALA A 91 -6.67 12.43 -7.84
N LYS A 92 -5.64 11.98 -8.57
CA LYS A 92 -5.73 11.79 -10.04
C LYS A 92 -6.78 10.76 -10.43
N LEU A 93 -7.03 9.77 -9.57
CA LEU A 93 -8.02 8.72 -9.77
C LEU A 93 -9.39 9.05 -9.18
N SER A 94 -9.65 10.30 -8.79
CA SER A 94 -10.84 10.64 -8.01
C SER A 94 -12.16 10.30 -8.70
N GLY A 95 -12.17 10.31 -10.04
CA GLY A 95 -13.34 10.00 -10.86
C GLY A 95 -13.51 8.52 -11.19
N VAL A 96 -12.55 7.66 -10.84
CA VAL A 96 -12.58 6.24 -11.20
C VAL A 96 -13.50 5.49 -10.25
N THR A 97 -14.47 4.78 -10.84
CA THR A 97 -15.41 3.90 -10.12
C THR A 97 -14.86 2.48 -9.95
N GLY A 98 -15.45 1.71 -9.03
CA GLY A 98 -15.14 0.28 -8.89
C GLY A 98 -15.36 -0.50 -10.17
N GLU A 99 -16.45 -0.23 -10.90
CA GLU A 99 -16.77 -0.88 -12.18
C GLU A 99 -15.67 -0.64 -13.23
N GLU A 100 -15.24 0.60 -13.39
CA GLU A 100 -14.17 0.95 -14.32
C GLU A 100 -12.85 0.31 -13.91
N PHE A 101 -12.52 0.34 -12.62
CA PHE A 101 -11.28 -0.20 -12.10
C PHE A 101 -11.19 -1.72 -12.28
N VAL A 102 -12.24 -2.45 -11.89
CA VAL A 102 -12.30 -3.91 -11.99
C VAL A 102 -12.22 -4.39 -13.44
N ASN A 103 -12.60 -3.56 -14.42
CA ASN A 103 -12.53 -3.86 -15.85
C ASN A 103 -11.17 -3.42 -16.48
N PRO A 104 -10.17 -4.31 -16.63
CA PRO A 104 -8.79 -3.92 -16.93
C PRO A 104 -8.60 -3.19 -18.27
N PRO A 105 -9.24 -3.61 -19.39
CA PRO A 105 -9.16 -2.86 -20.65
C PRO A 105 -9.66 -1.43 -20.53
N SER A 106 -10.71 -1.19 -19.74
CA SER A 106 -11.28 0.15 -19.54
C SER A 106 -10.37 1.00 -18.68
N PHE A 107 -9.88 0.45 -17.57
CA PHE A 107 -9.02 1.18 -16.65
C PHE A 107 -7.68 1.56 -17.26
N ARG A 108 -7.00 0.62 -17.95
CA ARG A 108 -5.70 0.87 -18.58
C ARG A 108 -5.76 1.82 -19.77
N ALA A 109 -6.95 2.02 -20.35
CA ALA A 109 -7.17 3.00 -21.41
C ALA A 109 -7.53 4.40 -20.86
N SER A 110 -7.70 4.56 -19.55
CA SER A 110 -8.09 5.82 -18.94
C SER A 110 -6.91 6.81 -18.92
N ILE A 111 -7.21 8.10 -19.17
CA ILE A 111 -6.22 9.20 -19.12
C ILE A 111 -5.48 9.24 -17.77
N PRO A 112 -6.16 9.10 -16.62
CA PRO A 112 -5.49 9.10 -15.33
C PRO A 112 -4.40 8.04 -15.19
N PHE A 113 -4.53 6.88 -15.84
CA PHE A 113 -3.53 5.81 -15.77
C PHE A 113 -2.24 6.16 -16.53
N PHE A 114 -2.35 6.84 -17.68
CA PHE A 114 -1.18 7.22 -18.48
C PHE A 114 -0.34 8.33 -17.85
N ASP A 115 -0.94 9.18 -17.02
CA ASP A 115 -0.27 10.30 -16.34
C ASP A 115 0.47 9.88 -15.04
N LEU A 116 0.53 8.57 -14.77
CA LEU A 116 1.20 8.00 -13.62
C LEU A 116 2.63 7.58 -13.96
N THR A 117 3.48 7.53 -12.93
CA THR A 117 4.82 6.96 -13.09
C THR A 117 4.71 5.46 -13.33
N PHE A 118 5.76 4.86 -13.90
CA PHE A 118 5.80 3.41 -14.08
C PHE A 118 5.55 2.66 -12.75
N THR A 119 6.14 3.15 -11.66
CA THR A 119 5.98 2.58 -10.33
C THR A 119 4.53 2.63 -9.87
N ASP A 120 3.88 3.79 -9.95
CA ASP A 120 2.48 3.95 -9.56
C ASP A 120 1.54 3.10 -10.42
N GLN A 121 1.83 2.97 -11.73
CA GLN A 121 1.08 2.08 -12.63
C GLN A 121 1.20 0.63 -12.19
N LYS A 122 2.40 0.15 -11.84
CA LYS A 122 2.59 -1.22 -11.36
C LYS A 122 1.90 -1.44 -10.00
N ASP A 123 1.93 -0.46 -9.11
CA ASP A 123 1.26 -0.56 -7.80
C ASP A 123 -0.27 -0.62 -7.96
N LEU A 124 -0.85 0.16 -8.89
CA LEU A 124 -2.27 0.06 -9.24
C LEU A 124 -2.62 -1.25 -9.92
N GLU A 125 -1.79 -1.73 -10.85
CA GLU A 125 -2.01 -3.02 -11.48
C GLU A 125 -1.93 -4.16 -10.47
N TYR A 126 -1.03 -4.07 -9.49
CA TYR A 126 -0.95 -5.04 -8.39
C TYR A 126 -2.18 -4.96 -7.49
N CYS A 127 -2.65 -3.75 -7.14
CA CYS A 127 -3.91 -3.56 -6.43
C CYS A 127 -5.09 -4.22 -7.18
N HIS A 128 -5.19 -3.99 -8.49
CA HIS A 128 -6.19 -4.63 -9.35
C HIS A 128 -6.09 -6.16 -9.34
N PHE A 129 -4.86 -6.67 -9.47
CA PHE A 129 -4.57 -8.10 -9.45
C PHE A 129 -5.00 -8.75 -8.12
N MET A 130 -4.70 -8.12 -6.99
CA MET A 130 -5.06 -8.61 -5.66
C MET A 130 -6.56 -8.58 -5.41
N MET A 131 -7.25 -7.53 -5.86
CA MET A 131 -8.72 -7.48 -5.84
C MET A 131 -9.33 -8.65 -6.61
N GLY A 132 -8.79 -8.97 -7.80
CA GLY A 132 -9.24 -10.09 -8.61
C GLY A 132 -8.95 -11.48 -8.01
N CYS A 133 -7.94 -11.59 -7.14
CA CYS A 133 -7.61 -12.83 -6.43
C CYS A 133 -8.47 -13.05 -5.18
N GLY A 134 -9.32 -12.09 -4.80
CA GLY A 134 -10.19 -12.17 -3.62
C GLY A 134 -9.44 -12.12 -2.29
N GLN A 135 -8.17 -11.70 -2.30
CA GLN A 135 -7.34 -11.56 -1.11
C GLN A 135 -7.52 -10.15 -0.56
N PHE A 136 -8.50 -9.94 0.31
CA PHE A 136 -8.71 -8.65 1.00
C PHE A 136 -8.95 -8.89 2.50
N PRO A 137 -8.28 -8.16 3.41
CA PRO A 137 -7.30 -7.10 3.18
C PRO A 137 -5.95 -7.60 2.63
N PHE A 138 -5.20 -6.73 1.97
CA PHE A 138 -3.95 -7.10 1.27
C PHE A 138 -2.76 -7.35 2.22
N GLU A 139 -2.75 -6.73 3.41
CA GLU A 139 -1.63 -6.78 4.36
C GLU A 139 -1.37 -8.19 4.88
N ASP A 140 -2.43 -8.92 5.26
CA ASP A 140 -2.31 -10.29 5.77
C ASP A 140 -1.63 -11.23 4.76
N HIS A 141 -1.92 -11.04 3.47
CA HIS A 141 -1.29 -11.79 2.38
C HIS A 141 0.16 -11.35 2.14
N GLY A 142 0.45 -10.06 2.30
CA GLY A 142 1.79 -9.49 2.16
C GLY A 142 2.80 -10.17 3.09
N ASP A 143 2.39 -10.47 4.33
CA ASP A 143 3.25 -11.12 5.34
C ASP A 143 3.42 -12.63 5.13
N GLN A 144 2.46 -13.29 4.48
CA GLN A 144 2.44 -14.75 4.32
C GLN A 144 2.99 -15.22 2.97
N CYS A 145 2.87 -14.40 1.94
CA CYS A 145 3.30 -14.76 0.60
C CYS A 145 4.76 -14.44 0.36
N VAL A 146 5.55 -15.49 0.09
CA VAL A 146 6.99 -15.41 -0.17
C VAL A 146 7.38 -14.46 -1.31
N VAL A 147 6.46 -14.17 -2.23
CA VAL A 147 6.69 -13.18 -3.30
C VAL A 147 6.27 -11.79 -2.85
N CYS A 148 5.11 -11.64 -2.22
CA CYS A 148 4.59 -10.32 -1.85
C CYS A 148 5.38 -9.67 -0.71
N CYS A 149 6.00 -10.47 0.17
CA CYS A 149 6.88 -9.98 1.22
C CYS A 149 8.22 -9.43 0.70
N CYS A 150 8.56 -9.66 -0.57
CA CYS A 150 9.71 -9.04 -1.24
C CYS A 150 9.42 -7.58 -1.61
N ASP A 151 9.35 -6.73 -0.59
CA ASP A 151 9.08 -5.27 -0.68
C ASP A 151 10.22 -4.45 -1.31
N THR A 152 11.37 -5.08 -1.59
CA THR A 152 12.54 -4.46 -2.21
C THR A 152 13.05 -5.30 -3.38
N ALA A 153 13.78 -4.64 -4.30
CA ALA A 153 14.42 -5.31 -5.43
C ALA A 153 15.46 -6.35 -4.97
N GLU A 154 16.15 -6.07 -3.86
CA GLU A 154 17.13 -6.96 -3.24
C GLU A 154 16.46 -8.25 -2.73
N LYS A 155 15.42 -8.14 -1.90
CA LYS A 155 14.67 -9.32 -1.43
C LYS A 155 14.07 -10.14 -2.59
N LEU A 156 13.61 -9.49 -3.66
CA LEU A 156 13.14 -10.20 -4.85
C LEU A 156 14.29 -10.94 -5.55
N TYR A 157 15.45 -10.31 -5.67
CA TYR A 157 16.61 -10.92 -6.30
C TYR A 157 17.12 -12.11 -5.49
N ASP A 158 17.21 -11.98 -4.17
CA ASP A 158 17.60 -13.06 -3.26
C ASP A 158 16.66 -14.28 -3.40
N LEU A 159 15.34 -14.05 -3.41
CA LEU A 159 14.36 -15.11 -3.66
C LEU A 159 14.61 -15.81 -5.01
N LEU A 160 14.91 -15.04 -6.05
CA LEU A 160 15.19 -15.58 -7.38
C LEU A 160 16.51 -16.38 -7.41
N GLU A 161 17.52 -16.00 -6.62
CA GLU A 161 18.76 -16.76 -6.47
C GLU A 161 18.54 -18.08 -5.73
N GLU A 162 17.75 -18.07 -4.65
CA GLU A 162 17.35 -19.28 -3.91
C GLU A 162 16.65 -20.31 -4.81
N HIS A 163 15.93 -19.84 -5.83
CA HIS A 163 15.20 -20.67 -6.81
C HIS A 163 15.91 -20.79 -8.17
N SER A 164 17.21 -20.50 -8.25
CA SER A 164 17.98 -20.51 -9.51
C SER A 164 18.07 -21.89 -10.19
N ASP A 165 17.86 -22.97 -9.45
CA ASP A 165 17.76 -24.34 -9.99
C ASP A 165 16.43 -24.58 -10.74
N ASP A 166 15.36 -23.86 -10.36
CA ASP A 166 14.02 -24.00 -10.95
C ASP A 166 13.80 -23.05 -12.14
N VAL A 167 14.47 -21.89 -12.13
CA VAL A 167 14.26 -20.84 -13.14
C VAL A 167 15.55 -20.14 -13.54
N ASP A 168 15.74 -19.97 -14.85
CA ASP A 168 16.90 -19.28 -15.41
C ASP A 168 16.79 -17.76 -15.23
N ILE A 169 17.51 -17.24 -14.24
CA ILE A 169 17.57 -15.82 -13.90
C ILE A 169 18.69 -15.06 -14.63
N SER A 170 19.44 -15.69 -15.54
CA SER A 170 20.66 -15.12 -16.17
C SER A 170 20.43 -13.81 -16.95
N VAL A 171 19.17 -13.45 -17.18
CA VAL A 171 18.75 -12.25 -17.93
C VAL A 171 18.38 -11.09 -17.03
N LEU A 172 18.28 -11.33 -15.71
CA LEU A 172 18.04 -10.32 -14.69
C LEU A 172 19.29 -10.16 -13.83
N ASN A 173 19.46 -8.98 -13.27
CA ASN A 173 20.42 -8.70 -12.22
C ASN A 173 19.82 -7.66 -11.29
N LEU A 174 20.37 -7.56 -10.07
CA LEU A 174 19.88 -6.65 -9.05
C LEU A 174 19.77 -5.20 -9.54
N ASN A 175 20.83 -4.67 -10.16
CA ASN A 175 20.83 -3.29 -10.69
C ASN A 175 19.66 -3.00 -11.64
N MET A 176 19.27 -3.98 -12.47
CA MET A 176 18.13 -3.83 -13.39
C MET A 176 16.79 -3.76 -12.64
N LEU A 177 16.63 -4.53 -11.57
CA LEU A 177 15.43 -4.51 -10.73
C LEU A 177 15.35 -3.19 -9.96
N GLU A 178 16.46 -2.78 -9.33
CA GLU A 178 16.56 -1.53 -8.59
C GLU A 178 16.29 -0.30 -9.47
N SER A 179 16.90 -0.23 -10.67
CA SER A 179 16.75 0.93 -11.56
C SER A 179 15.32 1.15 -12.04
N HIS A 180 14.46 0.13 -11.93
CA HIS A 180 13.04 0.20 -12.28
C HIS A 180 12.12 -0.04 -11.08
N SER A 181 12.68 -0.05 -9.86
CA SER A 181 11.95 -0.27 -8.61
C SER A 181 11.07 -1.54 -8.64
N ILE A 182 11.55 -2.62 -9.25
CA ILE A 182 10.80 -3.88 -9.35
C ILE A 182 10.93 -4.66 -8.04
N THR A 183 9.80 -4.76 -7.34
CA THR A 183 9.61 -5.57 -6.13
C THR A 183 8.80 -6.82 -6.47
N GLY A 184 8.64 -7.75 -5.53
CA GLY A 184 7.82 -8.95 -5.72
C GLY A 184 6.39 -8.64 -6.20
N PRO A 185 5.63 -7.77 -5.51
CA PRO A 185 4.31 -7.32 -5.96
C PRO A 185 4.29 -6.79 -7.41
N ARG A 186 5.23 -5.91 -7.76
CA ARG A 186 5.31 -5.31 -9.10
C ARG A 186 5.73 -6.34 -10.16
N ALA A 187 6.55 -7.32 -9.80
CA ALA A 187 6.97 -8.38 -10.71
C ALA A 187 5.80 -9.26 -11.16
N LEU A 188 4.80 -9.50 -10.31
CA LEU A 188 3.62 -10.31 -10.61
C LEU A 188 2.76 -9.73 -11.74
N VAL A 189 2.80 -8.42 -11.92
CA VAL A 189 1.97 -7.70 -12.90
C VAL A 189 2.75 -7.19 -14.12
N LEU A 190 4.03 -7.54 -14.23
CA LEU A 190 4.83 -7.18 -15.39
C LEU A 190 4.25 -7.76 -16.68
N THR A 191 4.05 -6.88 -17.66
CA THR A 191 3.58 -7.24 -19.00
C THR A 191 4.75 -7.48 -19.95
N ARG A 192 4.50 -8.16 -21.07
CA ARG A 192 5.53 -8.31 -22.13
C ARG A 192 6.09 -6.96 -22.63
N PRO A 193 5.27 -5.91 -22.85
CA PRO A 193 5.78 -4.56 -23.11
C PRO A 193 6.75 -4.05 -22.04
N ASP A 194 6.42 -4.20 -20.76
CA ASP A 194 7.30 -3.78 -19.66
C ASP A 194 8.65 -4.50 -19.72
N MET A 195 8.62 -5.82 -19.91
CA MET A 195 9.83 -6.64 -20.03
C MET A 195 10.71 -6.24 -21.21
N LYS A 196 10.10 -5.88 -22.36
CA LYS A 196 10.85 -5.36 -23.51
C LYS A 196 11.55 -4.04 -23.18
N SER A 197 10.86 -3.15 -22.46
CA SER A 197 11.42 -1.87 -22.01
C SER A 197 12.59 -2.09 -21.04
N LEU A 198 12.41 -2.95 -20.03
CA LEU A 198 13.41 -3.31 -19.02
C LEU A 198 14.72 -3.81 -19.64
N LEU A 199 14.64 -4.65 -20.66
CA LEU A 199 15.80 -5.31 -21.27
C LEU A 199 16.59 -4.41 -22.23
N LYS A 200 16.09 -3.22 -22.59
CA LYS A 200 16.70 -2.26 -23.55
C LYS A 200 17.19 -2.90 -24.86
N LYS A 201 16.67 -4.07 -25.24
CA LYS A 201 17.06 -4.87 -26.41
C LYS A 201 15.87 -5.70 -26.90
N ASN A 202 15.66 -5.74 -28.22
CA ASN A 202 14.64 -6.56 -28.89
C ASN A 202 14.99 -8.06 -28.94
N SER A 203 15.69 -8.60 -27.93
CA SER A 203 15.95 -10.04 -27.88
C SER A 203 14.72 -10.76 -27.36
N ILE A 204 13.95 -11.34 -28.29
CA ILE A 204 12.75 -12.13 -28.00
C ILE A 204 13.07 -13.24 -26.99
N ASP A 205 14.23 -13.89 -27.12
CA ASP A 205 14.67 -14.94 -26.20
C ASP A 205 14.83 -14.44 -24.76
N LYS A 206 15.43 -13.26 -24.57
CA LYS A 206 15.56 -12.67 -23.23
C LYS A 206 14.20 -12.31 -22.63
N VAL A 207 13.31 -11.72 -23.42
CA VAL A 207 11.94 -11.42 -22.99
C VAL A 207 11.23 -12.70 -22.57
N ASN A 208 11.35 -13.77 -23.35
CA ASN A 208 10.73 -15.06 -23.02
C ASN A 208 11.29 -15.68 -21.72
N LYS A 209 12.58 -15.48 -21.42
CA LYS A 209 13.16 -15.88 -20.13
C LYS A 209 12.54 -15.09 -18.97
N VAL A 210 12.42 -13.76 -19.09
CA VAL A 210 11.75 -12.94 -18.06
C VAL A 210 10.28 -13.34 -17.88
N VAL A 211 9.56 -13.64 -18.97
CA VAL A 211 8.18 -14.16 -18.88
C VAL A 211 8.13 -15.44 -18.05
N ARG A 212 9.09 -16.36 -18.21
CA ARG A 212 9.13 -17.59 -17.41
C ARG A 212 9.38 -17.31 -15.93
N ILE A 213 10.25 -16.34 -15.61
CA ILE A 213 10.46 -15.87 -14.23
C ILE A 213 9.17 -15.33 -13.63
N VAL A 214 8.45 -14.46 -14.35
CA VAL A 214 7.16 -13.93 -13.85
C VAL A 214 6.11 -15.02 -13.69
N LEU A 215 6.03 -15.98 -14.61
CA LEU A 215 5.13 -17.13 -14.48
C LEU A 215 5.50 -18.02 -13.27
N TYR A 216 6.79 -18.14 -12.95
CA TYR A 216 7.26 -18.85 -11.77
C TYR A 216 6.87 -18.13 -10.48
N LEU A 217 7.08 -16.82 -10.40
CA LEU A 217 6.63 -16.00 -9.27
C LEU A 217 5.11 -16.05 -9.09
N LEU A 218 4.34 -16.00 -10.19
CA LEU A 218 2.89 -16.18 -10.15
C LEU A 218 2.48 -17.56 -9.62
N LYS A 219 3.27 -18.61 -9.89
CA LYS A 219 3.05 -19.94 -9.32
C LYS A 219 3.28 -19.93 -7.81
N LEU A 220 4.43 -19.40 -7.35
CA LEU A 220 4.73 -19.29 -5.91
C LEU A 220 3.66 -18.49 -5.15
N HIS A 221 3.22 -17.37 -5.74
CA HIS A 221 2.15 -16.55 -5.20
C HIS A 221 0.83 -17.33 -5.06
N ARG A 222 0.42 -18.07 -6.09
CA ARG A 222 -0.80 -18.89 -6.04
C ARG A 222 -0.70 -20.05 -5.05
N ASP A 223 0.48 -20.64 -4.91
CA ASP A 223 0.72 -21.71 -3.95
C ASP A 223 0.65 -21.18 -2.50
N SER A 224 0.99 -19.90 -2.29
CA SER A 224 0.82 -19.23 -0.99
C SER A 224 -0.66 -19.01 -0.64
N ILE A 225 -1.54 -18.76 -1.63
CA ILE A 225 -2.98 -18.53 -1.42
C ILE A 225 -3.73 -19.81 -1.02
N LYS A 226 -3.22 -20.99 -1.37
CA LYS A 226 -3.89 -22.28 -1.13
C LYS A 226 -3.61 -22.90 0.24
N ASN A 227 -2.58 -22.40 0.93
CA ASN A 227 -2.17 -22.89 2.25
C ASN A 227 -2.79 -22.03 3.35
#